data_AF-A0A6B2LMX8-F1
#
_entry.id   AF-A0A6B2LMX8-F1
#
_cell.length_a   1.000
_cell.length_b   1.000
_cell.length_c   1.000
_cell.angle_alpha   90.00
_cell.angle_beta   90.00
_cell.angle_gamma   90.00
#
_symmetry.space_group_name_H-M   'P 1'
#
loop_
_entity.id
_entity.type
_entity.pdbx_description
1 polymer ?
#
loop_
_entity_poly.entity_id
_entity_poly.type
_entity_poly.pdbx_seq_one_letter_code
_entity_poly.pdbx_strand_id
1 'polypeptide(L)'
;MVPSIGMQENVMIECLQNHTPDVLVIDEIGRKKEVMAALTVKQRGVRIVASAHGNLVDMIKNKELNGLIGGVESVLLGDEAAKENHGRKMKAQRLASSIFDVIIELKKGDLTQWNIITNVSETVDAILQERTWSFQTRKRDQAGRVWVEHSFQTTPLNK
;
A
#
# COMPACT_ATOMS: atom_id res chain seq x y z
N MET A 1 10.54 3.42 23.15
CA MET A 1 10.20 2.02 22.80
C MET A 1 8.70 1.82 22.99
N VAL A 2 8.05 1.04 22.13
CA VAL A 2 6.61 0.77 22.23
C VAL A 2 6.37 -0.21 23.40
N PRO A 3 5.59 0.16 24.44
CA PRO A 3 5.46 -0.68 25.66
C PRO A 3 4.68 -1.97 25.45
N SER A 4 3.74 -1.99 24.50
CA SER A 4 2.97 -3.16 24.10
C SER A 4 2.40 -2.97 22.70
N ILE A 5 2.08 -4.06 22.00
CA ILE A 5 1.47 -3.99 20.66
C ILE A 5 0.23 -3.09 20.66
N GLY A 6 -0.60 -3.16 21.71
CA GLY A 6 -1.81 -2.37 21.90
C GLY A 6 -1.61 -0.85 22.02
N MET A 7 -0.37 -0.38 22.16
CA MET A 7 -0.04 1.04 22.36
C MET A 7 0.68 1.67 21.17
N GLN A 8 0.97 0.92 20.11
CA GLN A 8 1.75 1.42 18.99
C GLN A 8 1.12 2.68 18.37
N GLU A 9 -0.19 2.72 18.18
CA GLU A 9 -0.88 3.89 17.64
C GLU A 9 -0.71 5.14 18.51
N ASN A 10 -0.73 4.98 19.84
CA ASN A 10 -0.59 6.10 20.77
C ASN A 10 0.85 6.62 20.75
N VAL A 11 1.83 5.72 20.73
CA VAL A 11 3.26 6.08 20.62
C VAL A 11 3.53 6.81 19.31
N MET A 12 2.95 6.36 18.19
CA MET A 12 3.08 7.06 16.90
C MET A 12 2.58 8.51 16.98
N ILE A 13 1.41 8.74 17.59
CA ILE A 13 0.83 10.07 17.73
C ILE A 13 1.62 10.93 18.73
N GLU A 14 2.05 10.37 19.85
CA GLU A 14 2.88 11.07 20.83
C GLU A 14 4.20 11.52 20.22
N CYS A 15 4.89 10.62 19.49
CA CYS A 15 6.12 10.96 18.77
C CYS A 15 5.91 12.11 17.79
N LEU A 16 4.80 12.09 17.06
CA LEU A 16 4.45 13.16 16.13
C LEU A 16 4.23 14.49 16.85
N GLN A 17 3.48 14.50 17.96
CA GLN A 17 3.11 15.71 18.69
C GLN A 17 4.31 16.36 19.39
N ASN A 18 5.18 15.55 20.01
CA ASN A 18 6.24 16.06 20.86
C ASN A 18 7.56 16.31 20.11
N HIS A 19 7.78 15.62 18.98
CA HIS A 19 9.06 15.69 18.26
C HIS A 19 8.93 16.16 16.82
N THR A 20 7.76 16.05 16.19
CA THR A 20 7.55 16.38 14.76
C THR A 20 8.71 15.87 13.88
N PRO A 21 8.98 14.56 13.87
CA PRO A 21 10.16 14.04 13.20
C PRO A 21 10.04 14.18 11.68
N ASP A 22 11.16 14.32 10.98
CA ASP A 22 11.17 14.27 9.51
C ASP A 22 10.81 12.87 8.98
N VAL A 23 11.21 11.83 9.72
CA VAL A 23 11.01 10.42 9.36
C VAL A 23 10.55 9.61 10.57
N LEU A 24 9.50 8.82 10.39
CA LEU A 24 9.03 7.83 11.35
C LEU A 24 9.24 6.43 10.79
N VAL A 25 10.06 5.62 11.48
CA VAL A 25 10.30 4.21 11.14
C VAL A 25 9.46 3.33 12.07
N ILE A 26 8.65 2.46 11.50
CA ILE A 26 7.73 1.56 12.21
C ILE A 26 8.08 0.15 11.78
N ASP A 27 8.14 -0.79 12.72
CA ASP A 27 8.48 -2.17 12.36
C ASP A 27 7.39 -2.77 11.48
N GLU A 28 6.15 -2.84 11.97
CA GLU A 28 5.00 -3.36 11.21
C GLU A 28 3.73 -2.54 11.50
N ILE A 29 2.93 -2.29 10.46
CA ILE A 29 1.55 -1.81 10.57
C ILE A 29 0.60 -2.95 10.20
N GLY A 30 -0.13 -3.46 11.20
CA GLY A 30 -0.98 -4.63 11.08
C GLY A 30 -2.44 -4.41 11.48
N ARG A 31 -2.79 -3.26 12.06
CA ARG A 31 -4.13 -3.03 12.64
C ARG A 31 -4.76 -1.72 12.17
N LYS A 32 -6.08 -1.70 12.06
CA LYS A 32 -6.84 -0.50 11.64
C LYS A 32 -6.48 0.78 12.42
N LYS A 33 -6.24 0.68 13.74
CA LYS A 33 -5.86 1.86 14.56
C LYS A 33 -4.50 2.44 14.16
N GLU A 34 -3.54 1.58 13.86
CA GLU A 34 -2.19 1.99 13.41
C GLU A 34 -2.25 2.62 12.02
N VAL A 35 -3.11 2.12 11.14
CA VAL A 35 -3.37 2.73 9.82
C VAL A 35 -3.91 4.15 9.96
N MET A 36 -4.86 4.37 10.89
CA MET A 36 -5.38 5.72 11.17
C MET A 36 -4.30 6.65 11.76
N ALA A 37 -3.44 6.11 12.63
CA ALA A 37 -2.31 6.87 13.16
C ALA A 37 -1.30 7.23 12.05
N ALA A 38 -0.97 6.29 11.16
CA ALA A 38 -0.11 6.54 10.01
C ALA A 38 -0.69 7.60 9.07
N LEU A 39 -2.01 7.61 8.87
CA LEU A 39 -2.69 8.65 8.08
C LEU A 39 -2.50 10.04 8.73
N THR A 40 -2.66 10.13 10.05
CA THR A 40 -2.44 11.38 10.81
C THR A 40 -0.99 11.86 10.68
N VAL A 41 -0.03 10.94 10.76
CA VAL A 41 1.40 11.22 10.57
C VAL A 41 1.68 11.75 9.15
N LYS A 42 1.13 11.09 8.11
CA LYS A 42 1.28 11.53 6.71
C LYS A 42 0.68 12.92 6.47
N GLN A 43 -0.45 13.24 7.09
CA GLN A 43 -1.08 14.57 6.98
C GLN A 43 -0.22 15.71 7.56
N ARG A 44 0.69 15.40 8.49
CA ARG A 44 1.69 16.36 9.00
C ARG A 44 2.94 16.46 8.13
N GLY A 45 3.00 15.76 7.01
CA GLY A 45 4.13 15.80 6.08
C GLY A 45 5.32 14.93 6.50
N VAL A 46 5.18 14.12 7.55
CA VAL A 46 6.24 13.22 8.02
C VAL A 46 6.38 12.03 7.06
N ARG A 47 7.62 11.69 6.71
CA ARG A 47 7.91 10.49 5.91
C ARG A 47 7.78 9.25 6.77
N ILE A 48 7.11 8.22 6.27
CA ILE A 48 6.94 6.96 6.99
C ILE A 48 7.69 5.85 6.25
N VAL A 49 8.40 5.03 7.01
CA VAL A 49 8.96 3.74 6.56
C VAL A 49 8.37 2.67 7.46
N ALA A 50 7.65 1.70 6.88
CA ALA A 50 7.04 0.64 7.65
C ALA A 50 7.00 -0.68 6.86
N SER A 51 6.95 -1.81 7.57
CA SER A 51 6.49 -3.06 6.97
C SER A 51 4.98 -3.27 7.19
N ALA A 52 4.40 -4.16 6.40
CA ALA A 52 3.03 -4.64 6.56
C ALA A 52 2.95 -6.08 6.01
N HIS A 53 1.96 -6.84 6.47
CA HIS A 53 1.76 -8.20 5.99
C HIS A 53 1.01 -8.25 4.65
N GLY A 54 1.48 -9.10 3.73
CA GLY A 54 0.87 -9.34 2.41
C GLY A 54 1.51 -8.54 1.28
N ASN A 55 1.13 -8.86 0.04
CA ASN A 55 1.49 -8.06 -1.13
C ASN A 55 0.44 -6.96 -1.39
N LEU A 56 0.63 -6.15 -2.44
CA LEU A 56 -0.29 -5.07 -2.80
C LEU A 56 -1.72 -5.57 -3.05
N VAL A 57 -1.87 -6.71 -3.74
CA VAL A 57 -3.19 -7.29 -4.06
C VAL A 57 -3.89 -7.78 -2.79
N ASP A 58 -3.15 -8.38 -1.85
CA ASP A 58 -3.68 -8.78 -0.55
C ASP A 58 -4.15 -7.57 0.25
N MET A 59 -3.35 -6.49 0.23
CA MET A 59 -3.67 -5.25 0.93
C MET A 59 -4.91 -4.55 0.36
N ILE A 60 -5.14 -4.60 -0.96
CA ILE A 60 -6.37 -4.09 -1.61
C ILE A 60 -7.62 -4.77 -1.04
N LYS A 61 -7.55 -6.09 -0.80
CA LYS A 61 -8.69 -6.88 -0.30
C LYS A 61 -8.89 -6.75 1.21
N ASN A 62 -7.86 -6.34 1.95
CA ASN A 62 -7.88 -6.25 3.40
C ASN A 62 -8.50 -4.92 3.87
N LYS A 63 -9.71 -4.98 4.44
CA LYS A 63 -10.43 -3.79 4.94
C LYS A 63 -9.73 -3.03 6.07
N GLU A 64 -8.82 -3.66 6.80
CA GLU A 64 -8.08 -2.97 7.85
C GLU A 64 -6.84 -2.26 7.30
N LEU A 65 -6.14 -2.89 6.35
CA LEU A 65 -4.86 -2.39 5.83
C LEU A 65 -4.98 -1.58 4.54
N ASN A 66 -6.10 -1.68 3.80
CA ASN A 66 -6.25 -0.94 2.54
C ASN A 66 -6.18 0.59 2.72
N GLY A 67 -6.37 1.10 3.94
CA GLY A 67 -6.14 2.52 4.26
C GLY A 67 -4.70 2.98 4.00
N LEU A 68 -3.71 2.08 4.11
CA LEU A 68 -2.31 2.38 3.76
C LEU A 68 -2.13 2.72 2.27
N ILE A 69 -3.00 2.17 1.43
CA ILE A 69 -3.01 2.39 -0.01
C ILE A 69 -4.13 3.31 -0.50
N GLY A 70 -4.69 4.12 0.41
CA GLY A 70 -5.67 5.15 0.07
C GLY A 70 -7.12 4.75 0.28
N GLY A 71 -7.36 3.58 0.89
CA GLY A 71 -8.68 3.07 1.27
C GLY A 71 -9.51 2.66 0.06
N VAL A 72 -9.87 1.38 -0.06
CA VAL A 72 -10.67 0.89 -1.19
C VAL A 72 -12.10 0.67 -0.73
N GLU A 73 -13.05 1.30 -1.43
CA GLU A 73 -14.48 1.17 -1.18
C GLU A 73 -15.27 0.92 -2.46
N SER A 74 -16.45 0.32 -2.32
CA SER A 74 -17.36 0.13 -3.44
C SER A 74 -18.39 1.24 -3.48
N VAL A 75 -18.44 1.98 -4.59
CA VAL A 75 -19.38 3.07 -4.81
C VAL A 75 -20.45 2.70 -5.84
N LEU A 76 -21.62 3.30 -5.70
CA LEU A 76 -22.71 3.20 -6.66
C LEU A 76 -22.50 4.22 -7.78
N LEU A 77 -22.45 3.75 -9.01
CA LEU A 77 -22.37 4.57 -10.22
C LEU A 77 -23.77 4.96 -10.70
N GLY A 78 -23.88 6.17 -11.23
CA GLY A 78 -25.03 6.58 -12.04
C GLY A 78 -25.09 5.80 -13.37
N ASP A 79 -26.22 5.90 -14.08
CA ASP A 79 -26.46 5.09 -15.28
C ASP A 79 -25.46 5.36 -16.42
N GLU A 80 -24.98 6.59 -16.57
CA GLU A 80 -23.97 6.95 -17.59
C GLU A 80 -22.60 6.31 -17.29
N ALA A 81 -22.08 6.50 -16.07
CA ALA A 81 -20.83 5.87 -15.63
C ALA A 81 -20.92 4.33 -15.57
N ALA A 82 -22.12 3.78 -15.33
CA ALA A 82 -22.33 2.33 -15.38
C ALA A 82 -22.16 1.76 -16.80
N LYS A 83 -22.54 2.51 -17.85
CA LYS A 83 -22.32 2.07 -19.25
C LYS A 83 -20.83 1.91 -19.56
N GLU A 84 -20.01 2.83 -19.07
CA GLU A 84 -18.55 2.76 -19.20
C GLU A 84 -17.95 1.63 -18.34
N ASN A 85 -18.59 1.28 -17.22
CA ASN A 85 -18.20 0.20 -16.33
C ASN A 85 -18.85 -1.16 -16.69
N HIS A 86 -18.96 -1.48 -17.98
CA HIS A 86 -19.54 -2.73 -18.48
C HIS A 86 -20.97 -3.03 -17.97
N GLY A 87 -21.76 -1.99 -17.72
CA GLY A 87 -23.11 -2.09 -17.16
C GLY A 87 -23.18 -2.35 -15.66
N ARG A 88 -22.04 -2.50 -14.96
CA ARG A 88 -22.02 -2.74 -13.51
C ARG A 88 -22.27 -1.42 -12.76
N LYS A 89 -23.34 -1.38 -11.97
CA LYS A 89 -23.66 -0.22 -11.11
C LYS A 89 -22.73 -0.06 -9.92
N MET A 90 -21.95 -1.07 -9.55
CA MET A 90 -20.97 -0.97 -8.48
C MET A 90 -19.55 -0.97 -9.04
N LYS A 91 -18.71 -0.08 -8.49
CA LYS A 91 -17.30 0.03 -8.84
C LYS A 91 -16.47 0.20 -7.58
N ALA A 92 -15.39 -0.57 -7.46
CA ALA A 92 -14.39 -0.37 -6.42
C ALA A 92 -13.47 0.79 -6.82
N GLN A 93 -13.19 1.69 -5.87
CA GLN A 93 -12.28 2.80 -6.08
C GLN A 93 -11.56 3.19 -4.79
N ARG A 94 -10.43 3.87 -4.93
CA ARG A 94 -9.69 4.48 -3.83
C ARG A 94 -10.42 5.73 -3.33
N LEU A 95 -10.39 5.97 -2.02
CA LEU A 95 -11.02 7.14 -1.38
C LEU A 95 -10.09 8.36 -1.31
N ALA A 96 -8.78 8.11 -1.19
CA ALA A 96 -7.75 9.14 -1.04
C ALA A 96 -6.44 8.66 -1.66
N SER A 97 -5.41 9.52 -1.71
CA SER A 97 -4.04 9.12 -2.07
C SER A 97 -3.48 8.06 -1.11
N SER A 98 -2.59 7.19 -1.59
CA SER A 98 -1.88 6.24 -0.71
C SER A 98 -1.00 6.97 0.32
N ILE A 99 -0.85 6.38 1.50
CA ILE A 99 0.11 6.84 2.52
C ILE A 99 1.54 6.65 2.01
N PHE A 100 1.79 5.54 1.32
CA PHE A 100 3.10 5.15 0.83
C PHE A 100 3.19 5.33 -0.69
N ASP A 101 4.19 6.10 -1.13
CA ASP A 101 4.42 6.32 -2.56
C ASP A 101 5.09 5.10 -3.22
N VAL A 102 5.85 4.33 -2.43
CA VAL A 102 6.62 3.16 -2.85
C VAL A 102 6.29 1.96 -1.97
N ILE A 103 6.09 0.79 -2.57
CA ILE A 103 5.99 -0.50 -1.89
C ILE A 103 7.11 -1.42 -2.36
N ILE A 104 7.73 -2.11 -1.41
CA ILE A 104 8.73 -3.15 -1.67
C ILE A 104 8.16 -4.49 -1.19
N GLU A 105 7.86 -5.39 -2.12
CA GLU A 105 7.34 -6.71 -1.82
C GLU A 105 8.49 -7.71 -1.76
N LEU A 106 8.77 -8.23 -0.57
CA LEU A 106 9.77 -9.27 -0.39
C LEU A 106 9.20 -10.62 -0.84
N LYS A 107 9.99 -11.39 -1.60
CA LYS A 107 9.60 -12.73 -2.02
C LYS A 107 9.74 -13.70 -0.84
N LYS A 108 8.65 -14.35 -0.45
CA LYS A 108 8.64 -15.32 0.65
C LYS A 108 9.64 -16.45 0.37
N GLY A 109 10.55 -16.69 1.32
CA GLY A 109 11.58 -17.72 1.21
C GLY A 109 12.79 -17.35 0.35
N ASP A 110 12.84 -16.13 -0.21
CA ASP A 110 13.93 -15.68 -1.06
C ASP A 110 14.28 -14.21 -0.75
N LEU A 111 15.20 -14.02 0.19
CA LEU A 111 15.67 -12.69 0.61
C LEU A 111 16.54 -11.99 -0.44
N THR A 112 16.87 -12.68 -1.53
CA THR A 112 17.68 -12.11 -2.61
C THR A 112 16.85 -11.46 -3.70
N GLN A 113 15.52 -11.63 -3.69
CA GLN A 113 14.62 -11.10 -4.71
C GLN A 113 13.44 -10.33 -4.09
N TRP A 114 13.13 -9.17 -4.67
CA TRP A 114 11.97 -8.36 -4.27
C TRP A 114 11.37 -7.60 -5.46
N ASN A 115 10.09 -7.24 -5.35
CA ASN A 115 9.42 -6.38 -6.31
C ASN A 115 9.31 -4.95 -5.76
N ILE A 116 9.38 -3.94 -6.61
CA ILE A 116 9.22 -2.53 -6.24
C ILE A 116 8.14 -1.89 -7.09
N ILE A 117 7.14 -1.34 -6.40
CA ILE A 117 6.07 -0.54 -6.97
C ILE A 117 6.38 0.91 -6.62
N THR A 118 6.67 1.74 -7.61
CA THR A 118 7.17 3.11 -7.41
C THR A 118 6.07 4.18 -7.49
N ASN A 119 4.91 3.83 -8.03
CA ASN A 119 3.70 4.65 -7.99
C ASN A 119 2.53 3.79 -7.51
N VAL A 120 2.38 3.69 -6.19
CA VAL A 120 1.36 2.86 -5.56
C VAL A 120 -0.05 3.31 -5.93
N SER A 121 -0.32 4.61 -5.92
CA SER A 121 -1.66 5.15 -6.20
C SER A 121 -2.14 4.75 -7.61
N GLU A 122 -1.30 4.99 -8.62
CA GLU A 122 -1.61 4.61 -10.00
C GLU A 122 -1.75 3.10 -10.17
N THR A 123 -0.87 2.34 -9.50
CA THR A 123 -0.87 0.88 -9.58
C THR A 123 -2.14 0.28 -8.97
N VAL A 124 -2.59 0.79 -7.82
CA VAL A 124 -3.86 0.37 -7.23
C VAL A 124 -5.03 0.71 -8.15
N ASP A 125 -5.05 1.92 -8.71
CA ASP A 125 -6.12 2.34 -9.63
C ASP A 125 -6.14 1.47 -10.90
N ALA A 126 -4.97 1.06 -11.42
CA ALA A 126 -4.85 0.11 -12.52
C ALA A 126 -5.37 -1.28 -12.14
N ILE A 127 -5.01 -1.80 -10.94
CA ILE A 127 -5.48 -3.09 -10.44
C ILE A 127 -7.01 -3.11 -10.30
N LEU A 128 -7.61 -2.06 -9.71
CA LEU A 128 -9.05 -1.93 -9.51
C LEU A 128 -9.83 -1.82 -10.84
N GLN A 129 -9.17 -1.36 -11.89
CA GLN A 129 -9.73 -1.24 -13.24
C GLN A 129 -9.35 -2.44 -14.14
N GLU A 130 -8.79 -3.50 -13.56
CA GLU A 130 -8.37 -4.71 -14.30
C GLU A 130 -7.37 -4.40 -15.44
N ARG A 131 -6.58 -3.33 -15.29
CA ARG A 131 -5.54 -2.93 -16.25
C ARG A 131 -4.19 -3.54 -15.90
N THR A 132 -3.31 -3.62 -16.90
CA THR A 132 -1.90 -3.97 -16.68
C THR A 132 -1.20 -2.87 -15.89
N TRP A 133 -0.37 -3.28 -14.93
CA TRP A 133 0.48 -2.39 -14.15
C TRP A 133 1.94 -2.87 -14.18
N SER A 134 2.87 -1.98 -13.86
CA SER A 134 4.30 -2.26 -13.92
C SER A 134 4.96 -2.23 -12.55
N PHE A 135 6.01 -3.02 -12.39
CA PHE A 135 6.85 -3.04 -11.20
C PHE A 135 8.28 -3.42 -11.58
N GLN A 136 9.23 -3.13 -10.69
CA GLN A 136 10.61 -3.58 -10.86
C GLN A 136 10.82 -4.86 -10.08
N THR A 137 11.32 -5.91 -10.71
CA THR A 137 11.88 -7.04 -10.00
C THR A 137 13.37 -6.79 -9.80
N ARG A 138 13.83 -6.82 -8.55
CA ARG A 138 15.25 -6.70 -8.22
C ARG A 138 15.77 -8.01 -7.65
N LYS A 139 16.99 -8.39 -8.07
CA LYS A 139 17.71 -9.57 -7.59
C LYS A 139 19.10 -9.16 -7.12
N ARG A 140 19.50 -9.60 -5.94
CA ARG A 140 20.83 -9.40 -5.36
C ARG A 140 21.62 -10.70 -5.44
N ASP A 141 22.80 -10.64 -6.06
CA ASP A 141 23.69 -11.81 -6.09
C ASP A 141 24.57 -11.92 -4.83
N GLN A 142 25.36 -13.00 -4.74
CA GLN A 142 26.26 -13.26 -3.61
C GLN A 142 27.35 -12.20 -3.45
N ALA A 143 27.72 -11.50 -4.52
CA ALA A 143 28.67 -10.38 -4.47
C ALA A 143 28.01 -9.05 -4.07
N GLY A 144 26.69 -9.05 -3.85
CA GLY A 144 25.92 -7.88 -3.49
C GLY A 144 25.50 -6.98 -4.67
N ARG A 145 25.74 -7.40 -5.91
CA ARG A 145 25.30 -6.65 -7.10
C ARG A 145 23.80 -6.81 -7.27
N VAL A 146 23.12 -5.72 -7.64
CA VAL A 146 21.67 -5.68 -7.81
C VAL A 146 21.33 -5.58 -9.30
N TRP A 147 20.57 -6.55 -9.78
CA TRP A 147 20.00 -6.59 -11.12
C TRP A 147 18.57 -6.08 -11.07
N VAL A 148 18.17 -5.26 -12.05
CA VAL A 148 16.84 -4.67 -12.14
C VAL A 148 16.19 -5.11 -13.44
N GLU A 149 15.00 -5.67 -13.34
CA GLU A 149 14.14 -6.05 -14.46
C GLU A 149 12.82 -5.29 -14.34
N HIS A 150 12.33 -4.74 -15.45
CA HIS A 150 11.02 -4.10 -15.50
C HIS A 150 9.98 -5.13 -15.94
N SER A 151 9.04 -5.41 -15.06
CA SER A 151 8.01 -6.43 -15.22
C SER A 151 6.63 -5.78 -15.33
N PHE A 152 5.70 -6.49 -15.96
CA PHE A 152 4.31 -6.08 -16.10
C PHE A 152 3.42 -7.22 -15.63
N GLN A 153 2.33 -6.88 -14.94
CA GLN A 153 1.34 -7.85 -14.52
C GLN A 153 -0.06 -7.31 -14.83
N THR A 154 -0.91 -8.20 -15.31
CA THR A 154 -2.34 -7.93 -15.47
C THR A 154 -3.04 -8.68 -14.36
N THR A 155 -3.89 -7.98 -13.60
CA THR A 155 -4.81 -8.67 -12.67
C THR A 155 -5.66 -9.59 -13.53
N PRO A 156 -5.69 -10.92 -13.30
CA PRO A 156 -6.59 -11.77 -14.05
C PRO A 156 -8.01 -11.28 -13.81
N LEU A 157 -8.78 -11.09 -14.88
CA LEU A 157 -10.25 -11.08 -14.81
C LEU A 157 -10.62 -12.33 -14.04
N ASN A 158 -11.08 -12.18 -12.80
CA ASN A 158 -11.58 -13.33 -12.06
C ASN A 158 -12.71 -13.98 -12.89
N LYS A 159 -12.53 -15.26 -13.18
CA LYS A 159 -13.62 -16.22 -13.35
C LYS A 159 -14.41 -16.34 -12.05
#